data_AF-A0AAV2SKJ5-F1
#
_entry.id   AF-A0AAV2SKJ5-F1
#
_cell.length_a   1.000
_cell.length_b   1.000
_cell.length_c   1.000
_cell.angle_alpha   90.00
_cell.angle_beta   90.00
_cell.angle_gamma   90.00
#
_symmetry.space_group_name_H-M   'P 1'
#
loop_
_entity.id
_entity.type
_entity.pdbx_description
1 polymer ?
#
loop_
_entity_poly.entity_id
_entity_poly.type
_entity_poly.pdbx_seq_one_letter_code
_entity_poly.pdbx_strand_id
1 'polypeptide(L)'
;ACIRRQGSLASPALLHLAYQLLSLCQCHRITLVPSHLKGVLNVLADQGSRKGTISTEWSLDPESFWWVCKTVGIPQVDLFATRDNTQLPGYVSPCPDSAALGMDAFSLDWNQWRSIYLFPPQSLVPQVCRRLAQFRGTGFLIASPWREQSWMVSLRDRCRTVFPLKKGYSLSQMCNNTVVFLPTAATWDLHVWTL
;
A
#
# COMPACT_ATOMS: atom_id res chain seq x y z
N ALA A 1 -16.53 2.75 16.50
CA ALA A 1 -17.83 3.29 16.96
C ALA A 1 -17.90 3.48 18.48
N CYS A 2 -17.61 2.45 19.30
CA CYS A 2 -17.64 2.49 20.77
C CYS A 2 -16.80 3.64 21.38
N ILE A 3 -15.51 3.74 21.05
CA ILE A 3 -14.62 4.77 21.60
C ILE A 3 -15.08 6.20 21.27
N ARG A 4 -15.58 6.44 20.04
CA ARG A 4 -16.16 7.75 19.66
C ARG A 4 -17.36 8.14 20.51
N ARG A 5 -18.13 7.16 20.98
CA ARG A 5 -19.31 7.34 21.82
C ARG A 5 -19.01 7.20 23.31
N GLN A 6 -17.72 7.11 23.67
CA GLN A 6 -17.24 6.91 25.04
C GLN A 6 -17.82 5.65 25.72
N GLY A 7 -18.13 4.62 24.92
CA GLY A 7 -18.72 3.38 25.42
C GLY A 7 -19.80 2.81 24.52
N SER A 8 -20.41 1.72 25.00
CA SER A 8 -21.55 1.06 24.36
C SER A 8 -22.55 0.63 25.42
N LEU A 9 -23.82 0.97 25.26
CA LEU A 9 -24.90 0.53 26.16
C LEU A 9 -25.31 -0.93 25.90
N ALA A 10 -24.99 -1.47 24.72
CA ALA A 10 -25.36 -2.82 24.33
C ALA A 10 -24.38 -3.91 24.83
N SER A 11 -23.22 -3.52 25.36
CA SER A 11 -22.20 -4.46 25.84
C SER A 11 -21.47 -3.90 27.06
N PRO A 12 -21.76 -4.43 28.27
CA PRO A 12 -21.10 -4.02 29.51
C PRO A 12 -19.57 -4.22 29.46
N ALA A 13 -19.11 -5.27 28.78
CA ALA A 13 -17.69 -5.54 28.59
C ALA A 13 -16.98 -4.44 27.77
N LEU A 14 -17.58 -4.01 26.65
CA LEU A 14 -17.03 -2.93 25.83
C LEU A 14 -17.09 -1.58 26.55
N LEU A 15 -18.13 -1.35 27.36
CA LEU A 15 -18.23 -0.16 28.20
C LEU A 15 -17.09 -0.11 29.23
N HIS A 16 -16.84 -1.23 29.93
CA HIS A 16 -15.77 -1.32 30.91
C HIS A 16 -14.39 -1.06 30.29
N LEU A 17 -14.10 -1.66 29.13
CA LEU A 17 -12.84 -1.41 28.40
C LEU A 17 -12.71 0.04 27.94
N ALA A 18 -13.79 0.65 27.45
CA ALA A 18 -13.78 2.06 27.05
C ALA A 18 -13.48 2.97 28.26
N TYR A 19 -14.06 2.69 29.42
CA TYR A 19 -13.78 3.42 30.67
C TYR A 19 -12.32 3.30 31.10
N GLN A 20 -11.75 2.10 31.05
CA GLN A 20 -10.33 1.88 31.38
C GLN A 20 -9.42 2.68 30.45
N LEU A 21 -9.67 2.62 29.14
CA LEU A 21 -8.91 3.36 28.13
C LEU A 21 -9.01 4.88 28.35
N LEU A 22 -10.22 5.41 28.50
CA LEU A 22 -10.44 6.85 28.65
C LEU A 22 -9.87 7.39 29.96
N SER A 23 -9.99 6.63 31.05
CA SER A 23 -9.37 6.97 32.35
C SER A 23 -7.85 7.05 32.22
N LEU A 24 -7.23 6.11 31.51
CA LEU A 24 -5.80 6.12 31.24
C LEU A 24 -5.41 7.37 30.43
N CYS A 25 -6.15 7.68 29.36
CA CYS A 25 -5.92 8.89 28.57
C CYS A 25 -6.02 10.15 29.43
N GLN A 26 -7.00 10.22 30.33
CA GLN A 26 -7.17 11.36 31.25
C GLN A 26 -5.99 11.50 32.21
N CYS A 27 -5.56 10.41 32.85
CA CYS A 27 -4.42 10.42 33.78
C CYS A 27 -3.12 10.89 33.10
N HIS A 28 -2.93 10.53 31.84
CA HIS A 28 -1.74 10.89 31.06
C HIS A 28 -1.89 12.14 30.20
N ARG A 29 -3.02 12.87 30.30
CA ARG A 29 -3.34 14.05 29.47
C ARG A 29 -3.23 13.77 27.96
N ILE A 30 -3.60 12.57 27.53
CA ILE A 30 -3.61 12.16 26.13
C ILE A 30 -4.97 12.51 25.51
N THR A 31 -4.97 13.22 24.39
CA THR A 31 -6.17 13.44 23.59
C THR A 31 -6.35 12.31 22.58
N LEU A 32 -7.38 11.48 22.77
CA LEU A 32 -7.68 10.36 21.88
C LEU A 32 -8.63 10.79 20.76
N VAL A 33 -8.17 10.70 19.50
CA VAL A 33 -8.98 10.99 18.31
C VAL A 33 -9.09 9.74 17.45
N PRO A 34 -10.13 8.90 17.64
CA PRO A 34 -10.31 7.67 16.85
C PRO A 34 -10.71 8.00 15.41
N SER A 35 -9.83 7.72 14.45
CA SER A 35 -10.10 7.72 13.01
C SER A 35 -10.31 6.29 12.50
N HIS A 36 -11.19 6.11 11.51
CA HIS A 36 -11.34 4.82 10.86
C HIS A 36 -10.35 4.73 9.70
N LEU A 37 -9.42 3.79 9.80
CA LEU A 37 -8.52 3.43 8.70
C LEU A 37 -9.13 2.26 7.94
N LYS A 38 -9.22 2.36 6.61
CA LYS A 38 -9.68 1.23 5.78
C LYS A 38 -8.74 0.04 6.04
N GLY A 39 -9.28 -1.18 6.11
CA GLY A 39 -8.47 -2.38 6.40
C GLY A 39 -7.24 -2.54 5.49
N VAL A 40 -7.35 -2.14 4.22
CA VAL A 40 -6.23 -2.15 3.25
C VAL A 40 -5.08 -1.20 3.64
N LEU A 41 -5.38 -0.14 4.38
CA LEU A 41 -4.39 0.80 4.92
C LEU A 41 -3.96 0.41 6.34
N ASN A 42 -4.63 -0.55 6.98
CA ASN A 42 -4.35 -1.01 8.34
C ASN A 42 -3.19 -2.02 8.42
N VAL A 43 -2.20 -1.83 7.54
CA VAL A 43 -1.09 -2.74 7.30
C VAL A 43 -0.31 -3.05 8.58
N LEU A 44 0.15 -2.04 9.32
CA LEU A 44 0.98 -2.27 10.52
C LEU A 44 0.22 -3.01 11.62
N ALA A 45 -1.07 -2.72 11.79
CA ALA A 45 -1.88 -3.41 12.78
C ALA A 45 -2.18 -4.86 12.35
N ASP A 46 -2.37 -5.10 11.05
CA ASP A 46 -2.47 -6.46 10.51
C ASP A 46 -1.13 -7.21 10.67
N GLN A 47 0.03 -6.56 10.44
CA GLN A 47 1.37 -7.13 10.70
C GLN A 47 1.56 -7.50 12.17
N GLY A 48 1.16 -6.63 13.10
CA GLY A 48 1.30 -6.88 14.53
C GLY A 48 0.32 -7.91 15.10
N SER A 49 -0.85 -8.11 14.46
CA SER A 49 -1.90 -9.01 14.98
C SER A 49 -1.92 -10.38 14.31
N ARG A 50 -1.44 -10.51 13.07
CA ARG A 50 -1.49 -11.76 12.31
C ARG A 50 -0.16 -12.48 12.35
N LYS A 51 -0.19 -13.77 12.68
CA LYS A 51 0.95 -14.68 12.50
C LYS A 51 0.91 -15.24 11.07
N GLY A 52 1.30 -14.45 10.06
CA GLY A 52 1.31 -14.93 8.67
C GLY A 52 1.49 -13.84 7.62
N THR A 53 1.36 -14.23 6.35
CA THR A 53 1.46 -13.33 5.20
C THR A 53 0.26 -12.39 5.10
N ILE A 54 0.51 -11.17 4.65
CA ILE A 54 -0.51 -10.14 4.42
C ILE A 54 -0.64 -9.92 2.93
N SER A 55 -1.87 -9.99 2.43
CA SER A 55 -2.16 -9.92 0.99
C SER A 55 -1.85 -8.56 0.38
N THR A 56 -1.75 -7.50 1.19
CA THR A 56 -1.47 -6.13 0.76
C THR A 56 0.02 -5.78 0.79
N GLU A 57 0.87 -6.65 1.33
CA GLU A 57 2.29 -6.36 1.60
C GLU A 57 3.27 -7.00 0.61
N TRP A 58 2.77 -7.56 -0.49
CA TRP A 58 3.62 -8.13 -1.52
C TRP A 58 4.39 -7.04 -2.26
N SER A 59 5.71 -7.12 -2.26
CA SER A 59 6.60 -6.31 -3.08
C SER A 59 7.31 -7.19 -4.11
N LEU A 60 7.78 -6.58 -5.21
CA LEU A 60 8.69 -7.27 -6.14
C LEU A 60 9.97 -7.66 -5.41
N ASP A 61 10.60 -8.76 -5.77
CA ASP A 61 11.99 -8.97 -5.36
C ASP A 61 12.90 -7.87 -5.99
N PRO A 62 14.03 -7.52 -5.33
CA PRO A 62 14.90 -6.45 -5.84
C PRO A 62 15.40 -6.69 -7.26
N GLU A 63 15.66 -7.93 -7.66
CA GLU A 63 16.17 -8.25 -9.00
C GLU A 63 15.09 -7.99 -10.07
N SER A 64 13.84 -8.33 -9.78
CA SER A 64 12.68 -8.04 -10.63
C SER A 64 12.43 -6.54 -10.72
N PHE A 65 12.48 -5.81 -9.61
CA PHE A 65 12.34 -4.35 -9.61
C PHE A 65 13.42 -3.67 -10.46
N TRP A 66 14.69 -4.05 -10.30
CA TRP A 66 15.80 -3.50 -11.07
C TRP A 66 15.74 -3.84 -12.55
N TRP A 67 15.21 -5.01 -12.91
CA TRP A 67 14.96 -5.36 -14.31
C TRP A 67 13.96 -4.40 -14.96
N VAL A 68 12.88 -4.04 -14.26
CA VAL A 68 11.93 -3.03 -14.74
C VAL A 68 12.59 -1.66 -14.85
N CYS A 69 13.37 -1.25 -13.83
CA CYS A 69 14.08 0.04 -13.84
C CYS A 69 15.07 0.17 -14.99
N LYS A 70 15.73 -0.91 -15.43
CA LYS A 70 16.60 -0.90 -16.61
C LYS A 70 15.83 -0.61 -17.91
N THR A 71 14.55 -0.95 -17.95
CA THR A 71 13.69 -0.80 -19.14
C THR A 71 12.96 0.54 -19.15
N VAL A 72 12.46 0.98 -17.98
CA VAL A 72 11.58 2.16 -17.87
C VAL A 72 12.29 3.39 -17.29
N GLY A 73 13.38 3.18 -16.56
CA GLY A 73 14.06 4.20 -15.75
C GLY A 73 13.76 4.07 -14.26
N ILE A 74 14.64 4.62 -13.43
CA ILE A 74 14.52 4.58 -11.96
C ILE A 74 13.55 5.68 -11.49
N PRO A 75 12.47 5.36 -10.78
CA PRO A 75 11.54 6.35 -10.26
C PRO A 75 12.08 7.12 -9.06
N GLN A 76 11.47 8.27 -8.73
CA GLN A 76 11.89 9.08 -7.59
C GLN A 76 11.31 8.61 -6.26
N VAL A 77 10.14 7.96 -6.30
CA VAL A 77 9.39 7.58 -5.11
C VAL A 77 8.60 6.28 -5.33
N ASP A 78 8.56 5.45 -4.30
CA ASP A 78 7.65 4.31 -4.18
C ASP A 78 6.38 4.74 -3.43
N LEU A 79 5.25 4.83 -4.13
CA LEU A 79 4.03 5.38 -3.53
C LEU A 79 3.25 4.37 -2.67
N PHE A 80 3.57 3.08 -2.71
CA PHE A 80 2.80 2.04 -2.01
C PHE A 80 3.73 1.10 -1.25
N ALA A 81 4.51 1.65 -0.33
CA ALA A 81 5.50 0.88 0.42
C ALA A 81 5.57 1.25 1.90
N THR A 82 6.01 0.29 2.70
CA THR A 82 6.44 0.49 4.08
C THR A 82 7.97 0.52 4.13
N ARG A 83 8.53 0.86 5.31
CA ARG A 83 9.98 0.80 5.55
C ARG A 83 10.60 -0.55 5.21
N ASP A 84 9.84 -1.63 5.40
CA ASP A 84 10.35 -2.99 5.29
C ASP A 84 10.29 -3.55 3.86
N ASN A 85 9.52 -2.91 2.95
CA ASN A 85 9.31 -3.43 1.60
C ASN A 85 9.60 -2.42 0.48
N THR A 86 10.04 -1.21 0.82
CA THR A 86 10.34 -0.17 -0.17
C THR A 86 11.47 -0.57 -1.10
N GLN A 87 11.31 -0.22 -2.39
CA GLN A 87 12.32 -0.43 -3.43
C GLN A 87 13.23 0.77 -3.66
N LEU A 88 12.88 1.92 -3.07
CA LEU A 88 13.49 3.21 -3.33
C LEU A 88 13.83 3.91 -2.01
N PRO A 89 14.85 4.79 -1.97
CA PRO A 89 15.12 5.57 -0.77
C PRO A 89 13.95 6.47 -0.34
N GLY A 90 13.16 6.95 -1.31
CA GLY A 90 11.94 7.72 -1.07
C GLY A 90 10.70 6.85 -1.23
N TYR A 91 9.83 6.85 -0.23
CA TYR A 91 8.56 6.13 -0.27
C TYR A 91 7.44 6.81 0.52
N VAL A 92 6.21 6.42 0.23
CA VAL A 92 4.99 6.86 0.93
C VAL A 92 4.37 5.67 1.63
N SER A 93 4.17 5.82 2.94
CA SER A 93 3.67 4.77 3.82
C SER A 93 2.15 4.86 4.02
N PRO A 94 1.40 3.75 4.06
CA PRO A 94 -0.04 3.78 4.37
C PRO A 94 -0.35 4.22 5.81
N CYS A 95 0.68 4.34 6.65
CA CYS A 95 0.62 4.60 8.08
C CYS A 95 1.73 5.57 8.52
N PRO A 96 1.65 6.16 9.73
CA PRO A 96 2.70 7.04 10.22
C PRO A 96 4.08 6.37 10.26
N ASP A 97 5.02 6.93 9.50
CA ASP A 97 6.42 6.56 9.50
C ASP A 97 7.27 7.83 9.36
N SER A 98 8.16 8.05 10.32
CA SER A 98 9.04 9.23 10.34
C SER A 98 10.08 9.25 9.20
N ALA A 99 10.36 8.10 8.58
CA ALA A 99 11.29 7.97 7.46
C ALA A 99 10.59 8.04 6.09
N ALA A 100 9.25 7.95 6.05
CA ALA A 100 8.50 8.08 4.81
C ALA A 100 8.39 9.55 4.38
N LEU A 101 8.34 9.79 3.06
CA LEU A 101 8.13 11.12 2.48
C LEU A 101 6.70 11.63 2.68
N GLY A 102 5.77 10.74 3.05
CA GLY A 102 4.41 11.09 3.37
C GLY A 102 3.62 9.89 3.85
N MET A 103 2.40 10.17 4.31
CA MET A 103 1.42 9.18 4.75
C MET A 103 0.26 9.14 3.76
N ASP A 104 -0.23 7.95 3.43
CA ASP A 104 -1.32 7.70 2.48
C ASP A 104 -1.07 8.35 1.11
N ALA A 105 -0.69 7.51 0.13
CA ALA A 105 -0.47 7.91 -1.26
C ALA A 105 -1.62 8.75 -1.84
N PHE A 106 -2.87 8.47 -1.48
CA PHE A 106 -4.02 9.16 -2.04
C PHE A 106 -4.22 10.56 -1.48
N SER A 107 -3.58 10.90 -0.37
CA SER A 107 -3.65 12.22 0.25
C SER A 107 -2.69 13.24 -0.36
N LEU A 108 -1.67 12.76 -1.10
CA LEU A 108 -0.57 13.58 -1.63
C LEU A 108 -0.82 14.00 -3.09
N ASP A 109 -0.28 15.15 -3.49
CA ASP A 109 -0.19 15.52 -4.90
C ASP A 109 0.95 14.76 -5.57
N TRP A 110 0.61 13.87 -6.50
CA TRP A 110 1.61 13.05 -7.20
C TRP A 110 2.47 13.88 -8.16
N ASN A 111 1.99 15.05 -8.60
CA ASN A 111 2.72 15.90 -9.54
C ASN A 111 3.93 16.61 -8.92
N GLN A 112 4.13 16.49 -7.59
CA GLN A 112 5.38 16.94 -6.96
C GLN A 112 6.58 16.06 -7.35
N TRP A 113 6.35 14.87 -7.89
CA TRP A 113 7.38 13.99 -8.44
C TRP A 113 7.26 13.91 -9.97
N ARG A 114 8.41 13.91 -10.65
CA ARG A 114 8.52 13.71 -12.10
C ARG A 114 8.35 12.25 -12.51
N SER A 115 8.76 11.31 -11.66
CA SER A 115 8.65 9.87 -11.92
C SER A 115 8.26 9.10 -10.66
N ILE A 116 7.26 8.20 -10.77
CA ILE A 116 6.70 7.44 -9.64
C ILE A 116 6.69 5.92 -9.90
N TYR A 117 6.88 5.15 -8.83
CA TYR A 117 6.65 3.70 -8.82
C TYR A 117 5.35 3.40 -8.07
N LEU A 118 4.54 2.50 -8.64
CA LEU A 118 3.26 2.08 -8.09
C LEU A 118 3.21 0.55 -8.07
N PHE A 119 3.11 -0.04 -6.89
CA PHE A 119 2.68 -1.43 -6.73
C PHE A 119 1.62 -1.55 -5.62
N PRO A 120 0.40 -1.05 -5.89
CA PRO A 120 -0.64 -1.00 -4.87
C PRO A 120 -1.23 -2.40 -4.61
N PRO A 121 -1.82 -2.60 -3.43
CA PRO A 121 -2.77 -3.68 -3.22
C PRO A 121 -3.83 -3.74 -4.32
N GLN A 122 -4.20 -4.95 -4.77
CA GLN A 122 -5.08 -5.14 -5.93
C GLN A 122 -6.43 -4.39 -5.81
N SER A 123 -6.98 -4.27 -4.60
CA SER A 123 -8.23 -3.56 -4.32
C SER A 123 -8.14 -2.03 -4.51
N LEU A 124 -6.93 -1.47 -4.53
CA LEU A 124 -6.69 -0.04 -4.70
C LEU A 124 -6.38 0.36 -6.16
N VAL A 125 -6.12 -0.60 -7.04
CA VAL A 125 -5.84 -0.36 -8.48
C VAL A 125 -6.88 0.56 -9.14
N PRO A 126 -8.21 0.41 -8.92
CA PRO A 126 -9.19 1.32 -9.52
C PRO A 126 -9.04 2.78 -9.04
N GLN A 127 -8.64 2.98 -7.78
CA GLN A 127 -8.39 4.32 -7.23
C GLN A 127 -7.08 4.91 -7.75
N VAL A 128 -6.04 4.08 -7.92
CA VAL A 128 -4.78 4.47 -8.58
C VAL A 128 -5.03 4.93 -10.01
N CYS A 129 -5.81 4.20 -10.79
CA CYS A 129 -6.14 4.57 -12.18
C CYS A 129 -6.82 5.94 -12.26
N ARG A 130 -7.73 6.25 -11.33
CA ARG A 130 -8.36 7.58 -11.26
C ARG A 130 -7.37 8.70 -10.94
N ARG A 131 -6.38 8.45 -10.08
CA ARG A 131 -5.32 9.43 -9.78
C ARG A 131 -4.36 9.61 -10.95
N LEU A 132 -4.02 8.53 -11.65
CA LEU A 132 -3.15 8.55 -12.82
C LEU A 132 -3.68 9.44 -13.94
N ALA A 133 -5.00 9.59 -14.07
CA ALA A 133 -5.62 10.52 -15.03
C ALA A 133 -5.22 12.00 -14.80
N GLN A 134 -4.84 12.37 -13.57
CA GLN A 134 -4.41 13.72 -13.21
C GLN A 134 -2.88 13.86 -13.14
N PHE A 135 -2.16 12.75 -13.20
CA PHE A 135 -0.71 12.71 -13.04
C PHE A 135 0.00 12.97 -14.38
N ARG A 136 0.88 13.98 -14.39
CA ARG A 136 1.57 14.46 -15.60
C ARG A 136 2.99 13.94 -15.76
N GLY A 137 3.53 13.23 -14.78
CA GLY A 137 4.88 12.67 -14.82
C GLY A 137 4.97 11.32 -15.54
N THR A 138 6.12 10.67 -15.39
CA THR A 138 6.39 9.32 -15.91
C THR A 138 6.43 8.30 -14.78
N GLY A 139 6.69 7.04 -15.10
CA GLY A 139 6.83 5.99 -14.10
C GLY A 139 6.26 4.68 -14.59
N PHE A 140 6.00 3.78 -13.65
CA PHE A 140 5.33 2.52 -13.95
C PHE A 140 4.47 2.01 -12.81
N LEU A 141 3.40 1.34 -13.21
CA LEU A 141 2.49 0.58 -12.35
C LEU A 141 2.71 -0.91 -12.59
N ILE A 142 2.82 -1.67 -11.49
CA ILE A 142 2.78 -3.12 -11.51
C ILE A 142 1.37 -3.55 -11.15
N ALA A 143 0.68 -4.16 -12.11
CA ALA A 143 -0.68 -4.65 -11.94
C ALA A 143 -0.97 -5.79 -12.91
N SER A 144 -1.81 -6.74 -12.49
CA SER A 144 -2.28 -7.82 -13.36
C SER A 144 -3.38 -7.32 -14.32
N PRO A 145 -3.35 -7.69 -15.61
CA PRO A 145 -4.38 -7.37 -16.59
C PRO A 145 -5.59 -8.30 -16.40
N TRP A 146 -6.35 -8.10 -15.33
CA TRP A 146 -7.58 -8.85 -15.11
C TRP A 146 -8.62 -8.51 -16.18
N ARG A 147 -9.39 -9.52 -16.63
CA ARG A 147 -10.37 -9.36 -17.71
C ARG A 147 -11.44 -8.31 -17.37
N GLU A 148 -11.68 -7.42 -18.33
CA GLU A 148 -12.86 -6.55 -18.49
C GLU A 148 -13.27 -5.67 -17.31
N GLN A 149 -12.31 -5.11 -16.58
CA GLN A 149 -12.60 -4.08 -15.59
C GLN A 149 -12.65 -2.68 -16.22
N SER A 150 -13.63 -1.86 -15.82
CA SER A 150 -13.85 -0.51 -16.36
C SER A 150 -12.65 0.43 -16.21
N TRP A 151 -11.81 0.23 -15.18
CA TRP A 151 -10.60 1.03 -14.97
C TRP A 151 -9.48 0.75 -15.98
N MET A 152 -9.50 -0.41 -16.66
CA MET A 152 -8.45 -0.74 -17.63
C MET A 152 -8.46 0.18 -18.84
N VAL A 153 -9.63 0.66 -19.26
CA VAL A 153 -9.72 1.59 -20.40
C VAL A 153 -8.97 2.88 -20.09
N SER A 154 -9.28 3.49 -18.93
CA SER A 154 -8.60 4.70 -18.47
C SER A 154 -7.10 4.49 -18.24
N LEU A 155 -6.69 3.29 -17.81
CA LEU A 155 -5.28 2.98 -17.63
C LEU A 155 -4.56 2.85 -18.99
N ARG A 156 -5.19 2.21 -19.98
CA ARG A 156 -4.63 2.09 -21.34
C ARG A 156 -4.46 3.45 -22.02
N ASP A 157 -5.40 4.36 -21.84
CA ASP A 157 -5.29 5.72 -22.39
C ASP A 157 -4.13 6.50 -21.76
N ARG A 158 -3.80 6.21 -20.50
CA ARG A 158 -2.70 6.84 -19.79
C ARG A 158 -1.35 6.19 -20.05
N CYS A 159 -1.32 4.90 -20.36
CA CYS A 159 -0.10 4.12 -20.47
C CYS A 159 0.46 4.09 -21.90
N ARG A 160 1.78 4.24 -22.02
CA ARG A 160 2.47 4.22 -23.32
C ARG A 160 2.68 2.80 -23.82
N THR A 161 3.15 1.93 -22.94
CA THR A 161 3.44 0.53 -23.23
C THR A 161 3.04 -0.36 -22.06
N VAL A 162 2.64 -1.59 -22.40
CA VAL A 162 2.30 -2.63 -21.41
C VAL A 162 3.03 -3.90 -21.81
N PHE A 163 3.76 -4.51 -20.88
CA PHE A 163 4.48 -5.75 -21.14
C PHE A 163 4.53 -6.64 -19.89
N PRO A 164 4.58 -7.97 -20.04
CA PRO A 164 4.65 -8.88 -18.90
C PRO A 164 5.96 -8.71 -18.13
N LEU A 165 5.93 -8.95 -16.83
CA LEU A 165 7.16 -9.01 -16.02
C LEU A 165 8.05 -10.18 -16.48
N LYS A 166 9.36 -10.12 -16.18
CA LYS A 166 10.29 -11.19 -16.54
C LYS A 166 9.81 -12.55 -16.03
N LYS A 167 9.98 -13.62 -16.82
CA LYS A 167 9.66 -14.97 -16.36
C LYS A 167 10.50 -15.31 -15.12
N GLY A 168 9.88 -15.91 -14.11
CA GLY A 168 10.53 -16.26 -12.85
C GLY A 168 10.70 -15.10 -11.88
N TYR A 169 9.99 -13.99 -12.08
CA TYR A 169 9.90 -12.95 -11.06
C TYR A 169 9.35 -13.51 -9.75
N SER A 170 9.77 -12.93 -8.63
CA SER A 170 9.30 -13.33 -7.30
C SER A 170 8.65 -12.15 -6.59
N LEU A 171 7.66 -12.47 -5.77
CA LEU A 171 7.09 -11.53 -4.81
C LEU A 171 7.57 -11.91 -3.42
N SER A 172 7.91 -10.91 -2.62
CA SER A 172 8.38 -11.11 -1.26
C SER A 172 7.62 -10.21 -0.29
N GLN A 173 7.61 -10.60 0.97
CA GLN A 173 7.17 -9.75 2.06
C GLN A 173 7.94 -10.06 3.34
N MET A 174 8.04 -9.09 4.24
CA MET A 174 8.61 -9.28 5.57
C MET A 174 7.53 -9.82 6.52
N CYS A 175 7.80 -10.95 7.19
CA CYS A 175 6.93 -11.51 8.22
C CYS A 175 7.80 -11.87 9.43
N ASN A 176 7.58 -11.23 10.59
CA ASN A 176 8.36 -11.52 11.82
C ASN A 176 9.89 -11.53 11.59
N ASN A 177 10.41 -10.53 10.88
CA ASN A 177 11.83 -10.39 10.49
C ASN A 177 12.38 -11.50 9.57
N THR A 178 11.52 -12.30 8.94
CA THR A 178 11.93 -13.21 7.86
C THR A 178 11.27 -12.82 6.55
N VAL A 179 12.04 -12.92 5.47
CA VAL A 179 11.53 -12.69 4.11
C VAL A 179 10.80 -13.95 3.67
N VAL A 180 9.51 -13.81 3.37
CA VAL A 180 8.66 -14.87 2.83
C VAL A 180 8.40 -14.57 1.37
N PHE A 181 8.67 -15.57 0.51
CA PHE A 181 8.37 -15.49 -0.92
C PHE A 181 6.98 -16.05 -1.21
N LEU A 182 6.30 -15.46 -2.18
CA LEU A 182 5.04 -16.00 -2.67
C LEU A 182 5.31 -17.38 -3.31
N PRO A 183 4.57 -18.43 -2.95
CA PRO A 183 4.78 -19.76 -3.52
C PRO A 183 4.67 -19.74 -5.05
N THR A 184 5.56 -20.45 -5.74
CA THR A 184 5.68 -20.47 -7.21
C THR A 184 4.40 -20.91 -7.93
N ALA A 185 3.47 -21.60 -7.26
CA ALA A 185 2.17 -22.00 -7.80
C ALA A 185 1.14 -20.85 -7.86
N ALA A 186 1.41 -19.71 -7.22
CA ALA A 186 0.53 -18.55 -7.15
C ALA A 186 1.06 -17.38 -8.00
N THR A 187 1.59 -17.64 -9.18
CA THR A 187 2.10 -16.58 -10.07
C THR A 187 0.94 -15.68 -10.50
N TRP A 188 0.97 -14.44 -10.04
CA TRP A 188 0.09 -13.40 -10.54
C TRP A 188 0.46 -13.12 -12.01
N ASP A 189 -0.48 -12.74 -12.86
CA ASP A 189 -0.12 -12.39 -14.24
C ASP A 189 0.36 -10.93 -14.31
N LEU A 190 1.43 -10.60 -13.59
CA LEU A 190 1.85 -9.21 -13.41
C LEU A 190 2.43 -8.62 -14.69
N HIS A 191 1.96 -7.41 -15.01
CA HIS A 191 2.43 -6.61 -16.12
C HIS A 191 2.96 -5.28 -15.62
N VAL A 192 3.93 -4.75 -16.36
CA VAL A 192 4.45 -3.40 -16.22
C VAL A 192 3.65 -2.49 -17.14
N TRP A 193 3.02 -1.49 -16.55
CA TRP A 193 2.25 -0.45 -17.24
C TRP A 193 3.04 0.86 -17.17
N THR A 194 3.62 1.29 -18.28
CA THR A 194 4.46 2.50 -18.33
C THR A 194 3.61 3.75 -18.51
N LEU A 195 3.93 4.83 -17.80
CA LEU A 195 3.24 6.13 -17.83
C LEU A 195 3.95 7.11 -18.78
#